data_AF-G2NGP3-F1
#
_entry.id   AF-G2NGP3-F1
#
_cell.length_a   1.000
_cell.length_b   1.000
_cell.length_c   1.000
_cell.angle_alpha   90.00
_cell.angle_beta   90.00
_cell.angle_gamma   90.00
#
_symmetry.space_group_name_H-M   'P 1'
#
loop_
_entity.id
_entity.type
_entity.pdbx_description
1 polymer ?
#
loop_
_entity_poly.entity_id
_entity_poly.type
_entity_poly.pdbx_seq_one_letter_code
_entity_poly.pdbx_strand_id
1 'polypeptide(L)'
;MLLGRPERPGPPSLRPPAPIPPYPERTISVNWQQLVEQVRYSGRYATSQEAEEVLRAVLPVLGAQVTGEERCELAAALPAEAATPLTRAIPHPRPLAAPAFVDAVAARLDCTGPQARWASATVLTLLGDHLGAAVTGRLLDALPRGYALLFGRAELTAAA
;
A
#
# COMPACT_ATOMS: atom_id res chain seq x y z
N MET A 1 -24.84 69.61 35.35
CA MET A 1 -23.83 68.54 35.22
C MET A 1 -24.54 67.21 35.02
N LEU A 2 -24.58 66.71 33.78
CA LEU A 2 -25.09 65.39 33.41
C LEU A 2 -23.88 64.52 33.03
N LEU A 3 -23.64 63.41 33.74
CA LEU A 3 -22.57 62.47 33.41
C LEU A 3 -23.01 61.61 32.22
N GLY A 4 -22.22 61.64 31.15
CA GLY A 4 -22.43 60.86 29.93
C GLY A 4 -22.40 59.35 30.18
N ARG A 5 -23.26 58.62 29.49
CA ARG A 5 -23.25 57.15 29.47
C ARG A 5 -22.05 56.65 28.65
N PRO A 6 -21.34 55.58 29.08
CA PRO A 6 -20.28 55.00 28.27
C PRO A 6 -20.89 54.17 27.11
N GLU A 7 -20.54 54.55 25.89
CA GLU A 7 -20.78 53.77 24.68
C GLU A 7 -20.08 52.40 24.81
N ARG A 8 -20.82 51.30 24.67
CA ARG A 8 -20.21 49.96 24.58
C ARG A 8 -19.60 49.79 23.19
N PRO A 9 -18.34 49.33 23.06
CA PRO A 9 -17.79 48.99 21.75
C PRO A 9 -18.59 47.82 21.16
N GLY A 10 -19.02 47.96 19.91
CA GLY A 10 -19.65 46.89 19.14
C GLY A 10 -18.69 45.69 18.96
N PRO A 11 -19.21 44.46 18.78
CA PRO A 11 -18.37 43.30 18.54
C PRO A 11 -17.54 43.50 17.26
N PRO A 12 -16.29 43.01 17.20
CA PRO A 12 -15.51 43.05 15.98
C PRO A 12 -16.26 42.28 14.89
N SER A 13 -16.48 42.93 13.75
CA SER A 13 -16.96 42.26 12.53
C SER A 13 -15.93 41.22 12.09
N LEU A 14 -16.09 40.00 12.59
CA LEU A 14 -15.33 38.85 12.13
C LEU A 14 -15.75 38.60 10.68
N ARG A 15 -14.92 39.04 9.74
CA ARG A 15 -15.03 38.58 8.35
C ARG A 15 -15.01 37.05 8.40
N PRO A 16 -15.94 36.35 7.71
CA PRO A 16 -15.83 34.91 7.57
C PRO A 16 -14.45 34.59 6.99
N PRO A 17 -13.75 33.56 7.48
CA PRO A 17 -12.51 33.12 6.86
C PRO A 17 -12.79 32.86 5.38
N ALA A 18 -11.87 33.28 4.51
CA ALA A 18 -11.98 33.02 3.08
C ALA A 18 -12.31 31.53 2.85
N PRO A 19 -13.14 31.18 1.86
CA PRO A 19 -13.39 29.79 1.52
C PRO A 19 -12.03 29.11 1.33
N ILE A 20 -11.81 28.06 2.11
CA ILE A 20 -10.64 27.21 1.97
C ILE A 20 -10.68 26.75 0.51
N PRO A 21 -9.65 27.02 -0.32
CA PRO A 21 -9.64 26.49 -1.67
C PRO A 21 -9.82 24.97 -1.56
N PRO A 22 -10.58 24.32 -2.47
CA PRO A 22 -10.60 22.87 -2.51
C PRO A 22 -9.14 22.43 -2.51
N TYR A 23 -8.75 21.64 -1.50
CA TYR A 23 -7.40 21.11 -1.42
C TYR A 23 -7.07 20.56 -2.81
N PRO A 24 -5.92 20.90 -3.43
CA PRO A 24 -5.48 20.12 -4.57
C PRO A 24 -5.55 18.68 -4.08
N GLU A 25 -6.29 17.83 -4.79
CA GLU A 25 -6.31 16.40 -4.52
C GLU A 25 -4.86 16.01 -4.41
N ARG A 26 -4.36 15.87 -3.17
CA ARG A 26 -3.03 15.35 -2.99
C ARG A 26 -3.23 13.92 -3.41
N THR A 27 -2.90 13.61 -4.64
CA THR A 27 -2.20 12.39 -4.96
C THR A 27 -0.97 12.44 -4.04
N ILE A 28 -1.15 12.04 -2.78
CA ILE A 28 -0.04 11.81 -1.86
C ILE A 28 0.62 10.60 -2.49
N SER A 29 1.59 10.84 -3.37
CA SER A 29 2.53 9.80 -3.74
C SER A 29 3.11 9.30 -2.42
N VAL A 30 2.74 8.07 -2.05
CA VAL A 30 3.14 7.47 -0.78
C VAL A 30 4.65 7.46 -0.77
N ASN A 31 5.26 8.21 0.15
CA ASN A 31 6.70 8.19 0.27
C ASN A 31 7.15 6.89 0.95
N TRP A 32 8.43 6.53 0.81
CA TRP A 32 8.96 5.28 1.36
C TRP A 32 8.66 5.11 2.86
N GLN A 33 8.81 6.16 3.67
CA GLN A 33 8.58 6.10 5.11
C GLN A 33 7.11 5.83 5.45
N GLN A 34 6.17 6.44 4.72
CA GLN A 34 4.74 6.19 4.89
C GLN A 34 4.38 4.75 4.54
N LEU A 35 4.94 4.20 3.46
CA LEU A 35 4.73 2.80 3.08
C LEU A 35 5.25 1.84 4.14
N VAL A 36 6.49 2.06 4.61
CA VAL A 36 7.10 1.28 5.69
C VAL A 36 6.24 1.33 6.95
N GLU A 37 5.73 2.52 7.29
CA GLU A 37 4.91 2.70 8.49
C GLU A 37 3.54 2.03 8.38
N GLN A 38 2.90 2.07 7.20
CA GLN A 38 1.67 1.32 6.93
C GLN A 38 1.91 -0.19 7.07
N VAL A 39 3.01 -0.72 6.53
CA VAL A 39 3.37 -2.13 6.67
C VAL A 39 3.64 -2.47 8.14
N ARG A 40 4.32 -1.60 8.88
CA ARG A 40 4.58 -1.77 10.32
C ARG A 40 3.28 -1.88 11.10
N TYR A 41 2.32 -0.98 10.88
CA TYR A 41 1.03 -1.00 11.57
C TYR A 41 0.18 -2.20 11.17
N SER A 42 0.00 -2.45 9.88
CA SER A 42 -0.83 -3.55 9.37
C SER A 42 -0.26 -4.93 9.74
N GLY A 43 1.06 -5.08 9.62
CA GLY A 43 1.78 -6.31 9.95
C GLY A 43 2.08 -6.48 11.44
N ARG A 44 1.79 -5.46 12.25
CA ARG A 44 2.07 -5.41 13.70
C ARG A 44 3.55 -5.68 14.02
N TYR A 45 4.44 -5.14 13.20
CA TYR A 45 5.88 -5.24 13.39
C TYR A 45 6.36 -4.29 14.50
N ALA A 46 7.36 -4.73 15.27
CA ALA A 46 7.84 -3.98 16.41
C ALA A 46 8.56 -2.69 16.00
N THR A 47 9.22 -2.72 14.83
CA THR A 47 10.06 -1.62 14.34
C THR A 47 9.81 -1.35 12.85
N SER A 48 10.10 -0.12 12.42
CA SER A 48 10.05 0.24 10.99
C SER A 48 11.11 -0.52 10.18
N GLN A 49 12.23 -0.90 10.80
CA GLN A 49 13.26 -1.72 10.16
C GLN A 49 12.73 -3.10 9.78
N GLU A 50 12.02 -3.77 10.68
CA GLU A 50 11.40 -5.08 10.40
C GLU A 50 10.37 -5.00 9.26
N ALA A 51 9.57 -3.92 9.22
CA ALA A 51 8.63 -3.67 8.13
C ALA A 51 9.34 -3.40 6.79
N GLU A 52 10.46 -2.68 6.82
CA GLU A 52 11.31 -2.44 5.64
C GLU A 52 11.95 -3.74 5.13
N GLU A 53 12.46 -4.60 6.01
CA GLU A 53 12.99 -5.93 5.65
C GLU A 53 11.93 -6.79 4.96
N VAL A 54 10.70 -6.78 5.48
CA VAL A 54 9.54 -7.44 4.88
C VAL A 54 9.24 -6.90 3.47
N LEU A 55 9.21 -5.59 3.28
CA LEU A 55 9.02 -4.97 1.96
C LEU A 55 10.14 -5.39 0.98
N ARG A 56 11.40 -5.32 1.42
CA ARG A 56 12.57 -5.70 0.60
C ARG A 56 12.62 -7.20 0.28
N ALA A 57 12.00 -8.04 1.11
CA ALA A 57 11.85 -9.46 0.83
C ALA A 57 10.73 -9.72 -0.18
N VAL A 58 9.54 -9.13 0.01
CA VAL A 58 8.33 -9.43 -0.77
C VAL A 58 8.36 -8.80 -2.18
N LEU A 59 8.78 -7.53 -2.29
CA LEU A 59 8.68 -6.78 -3.56
C LEU A 59 9.44 -7.41 -4.74
N PRO A 60 10.68 -7.93 -4.58
CA PRO A 60 11.36 -8.65 -5.65
C PRO A 60 10.65 -9.95 -6.04
N VAL A 61 10.10 -10.68 -5.07
CA VAL A 61 9.39 -11.94 -5.35
C VAL A 61 8.13 -11.66 -6.16
N LEU A 62 7.38 -10.61 -5.79
CA LEU A 62 6.21 -10.15 -6.53
C LEU A 62 6.59 -9.65 -7.92
N GLY A 63 7.65 -8.85 -8.02
CA GLY A 63 8.17 -8.34 -9.30
C GLY A 63 8.58 -9.43 -10.29
N ALA A 64 8.93 -10.63 -9.80
CA ALA A 64 9.22 -11.79 -10.63
C ALA A 64 7.95 -12.53 -11.10
N GLN A 65 6.79 -12.32 -10.48
CA GLN A 65 5.53 -12.94 -10.89
C GLN A 65 4.76 -12.11 -11.93
N VAL A 66 5.02 -10.81 -12.00
CA VAL A 66 4.24 -9.86 -12.80
C VAL A 66 5.03 -9.40 -14.02
N THR A 67 4.35 -9.27 -15.15
CA THR A 67 4.91 -8.80 -16.43
C THR A 67 3.98 -7.80 -17.08
N GLY A 68 4.45 -7.09 -18.10
CA GLY A 68 3.59 -6.24 -18.92
C GLY A 68 3.10 -4.98 -18.20
N GLU A 69 1.84 -4.62 -18.46
CA GLU A 69 1.22 -3.37 -18.01
C GLU A 69 1.01 -3.35 -16.50
N GLU A 70 0.60 -4.48 -15.90
CA GLU A 70 0.37 -4.60 -14.46
C GLU A 70 1.64 -4.28 -13.66
N ARG A 71 2.81 -4.67 -14.19
CA ARG A 71 4.10 -4.36 -13.57
C ARG A 71 4.41 -2.86 -13.63
N CYS A 72 4.08 -2.21 -14.73
CA CYS A 72 4.27 -0.76 -14.89
C CYS A 72 3.33 0.02 -13.96
N GLU A 73 2.06 -0.38 -13.88
CA GLU A 73 1.09 0.22 -12.97
C GLU A 73 1.51 0.04 -11.50
N LEU A 74 1.99 -1.16 -11.15
CA LEU A 74 2.50 -1.45 -9.81
C LEU A 74 3.74 -0.62 -9.46
N ALA A 75 4.67 -0.44 -10.41
CA ALA A 75 5.83 0.41 -10.20
C ALA A 75 5.46 1.89 -10.09
N ALA A 76 4.48 2.37 -10.88
CA ALA A 76 4.03 3.76 -10.87
C ALA A 76 3.27 4.14 -9.60
N ALA A 77 2.60 3.19 -8.96
CA ALA A 77 1.87 3.40 -7.71
C ALA A 77 2.76 3.44 -6.46
N LEU A 78 4.06 3.14 -6.61
CA LEU A 78 4.99 2.97 -5.49
C LEU A 78 6.08 4.05 -5.44
N PRO A 79 6.60 4.36 -4.23
CA PRO A 79 7.82 5.15 -4.11
C PRO A 79 8.98 4.46 -4.82
N ALA A 80 9.95 5.23 -5.30
CA ALA A 80 11.06 4.74 -6.11
C ALA A 80 11.87 3.63 -5.39
N GLU A 81 11.99 3.72 -4.08
CA GLU A 81 12.66 2.76 -3.21
C GLU A 81 11.97 1.38 -3.21
N ALA A 82 10.65 1.35 -3.36
CA ALA A 82 9.84 0.13 -3.48
C ALA A 82 9.74 -0.34 -4.95
N ALA A 83 9.62 0.60 -5.90
CA ALA A 83 9.51 0.29 -7.32
C ALA A 83 10.81 -0.30 -7.88
N THR A 84 11.97 0.13 -7.40
CA THR A 84 13.28 -0.35 -7.87
C THR A 84 13.48 -1.86 -7.67
N PRO A 85 13.36 -2.43 -6.46
CA PRO A 85 13.51 -3.87 -6.25
C PRO A 85 12.46 -4.68 -7.05
N LEU A 86 11.26 -4.13 -7.21
CA LEU A 86 10.18 -4.74 -7.97
C LEU A 86 10.47 -4.80 -9.47
N THR A 87 10.96 -3.72 -10.07
CA THR A 87 11.24 -3.61 -11.51
C THR A 87 12.56 -4.26 -11.93
N ARG A 88 13.50 -4.43 -10.99
CA ARG A 88 14.76 -5.14 -11.24
C ARG A 88 14.64 -6.66 -11.18
N ALA A 89 13.58 -7.19 -10.59
CA ALA A 89 13.35 -8.63 -10.55
C ALA A 89 13.28 -9.21 -11.98
N ILE A 90 13.91 -10.35 -12.22
CA ILE A 90 13.80 -11.05 -13.51
C ILE A 90 12.46 -11.79 -13.49
N PRO A 91 11.52 -11.51 -14.42
CA PRO A 91 10.26 -12.23 -14.46
C PRO A 91 10.45 -13.72 -14.68
N HIS A 92 9.69 -14.54 -13.96
CA HIS A 92 9.63 -15.95 -14.24
C HIS A 92 8.89 -16.20 -15.56
N PRO A 93 9.28 -17.25 -16.31
CA PRO A 93 8.54 -17.66 -17.51
C PRO A 93 7.08 -18.03 -17.21
N ARG A 94 6.81 -18.47 -15.98
CA ARG A 94 5.46 -18.72 -15.45
C ARG A 94 5.41 -18.26 -13.99
N PRO A 95 4.33 -17.57 -13.57
CA PRO A 95 4.14 -17.22 -12.17
C PRO A 95 4.10 -18.46 -11.26
N LEU A 96 4.70 -18.35 -10.09
CA LEU A 96 4.64 -19.30 -9.00
C LEU A 96 3.22 -19.38 -8.44
N ALA A 97 2.80 -20.56 -7.98
CA ALA A 97 1.59 -20.68 -7.19
C ALA A 97 1.74 -19.99 -5.83
N ALA A 98 0.63 -19.58 -5.21
CA ALA A 98 0.64 -18.83 -3.95
C ALA A 98 1.46 -19.49 -2.81
N PRO A 99 1.45 -20.84 -2.61
CA PRO A 99 2.32 -21.46 -1.61
C PRO A 99 3.81 -21.31 -1.94
N ALA A 100 4.21 -21.55 -3.20
CA ALA A 100 5.60 -21.41 -3.63
C ALA A 100 6.11 -19.96 -3.55
N PHE A 101 5.21 -18.98 -3.75
CA PHE A 101 5.51 -17.57 -3.48
C PHE A 101 5.82 -17.33 -2.00
N VAL A 102 5.00 -17.87 -1.10
CA VAL A 102 5.22 -17.76 0.34
C VAL A 102 6.54 -18.44 0.74
N ASP A 103 6.87 -19.59 0.16
CA ASP A 103 8.15 -20.27 0.41
C ASP A 103 9.35 -19.44 -0.07
N ALA A 104 9.24 -18.78 -1.23
CA ALA A 104 10.27 -17.87 -1.72
C ALA A 104 10.46 -16.64 -0.81
N VAL A 105 9.37 -16.12 -0.22
CA VAL A 105 9.44 -15.05 0.79
C VAL A 105 10.07 -15.57 2.10
N ALA A 106 9.69 -16.77 2.54
CA ALA A 106 10.24 -17.40 3.75
C ALA A 106 11.76 -17.57 3.65
N ALA A 107 12.26 -18.03 2.49
CA ALA A 107 13.68 -18.17 2.23
C ALA A 107 14.44 -16.84 2.24
N ARG A 108 13.80 -15.73 1.85
CA ARG A 108 14.42 -14.39 1.86
C ARG A 108 14.43 -13.73 3.23
N LEU A 109 13.43 -14.03 4.06
CA LEU A 109 13.32 -13.54 5.43
C LEU A 109 13.97 -14.44 6.47
N ASP A 110 14.46 -15.62 6.06
CA ASP A 110 14.94 -16.68 6.96
C ASP A 110 13.93 -16.97 8.09
N CYS A 111 12.66 -17.13 7.72
CA CYS A 111 11.54 -17.27 8.65
C CYS A 111 10.64 -18.46 8.33
N THR A 112 9.70 -18.74 9.23
CA THR A 112 8.77 -19.88 9.04
C THR A 112 7.70 -19.57 7.98
N GLY A 113 7.16 -20.61 7.34
CA GLY A 113 6.07 -20.47 6.36
C GLY A 113 4.87 -19.64 6.84
N PRO A 114 4.36 -19.82 8.08
CA PRO A 114 3.31 -18.97 8.63
C PRO A 114 3.69 -17.50 8.75
N GLN A 115 4.93 -17.18 9.17
CA GLN A 115 5.42 -15.81 9.25
C GLN A 115 5.55 -15.19 7.86
N ALA A 116 6.08 -15.94 6.89
CA ALA A 116 6.17 -15.49 5.50
C ALA A 116 4.81 -15.26 4.86
N ARG A 117 3.81 -16.11 5.18
CA ARG A 117 2.42 -15.93 4.72
C ARG A 117 1.84 -14.64 5.29
N TRP A 118 2.04 -14.37 6.58
CA TRP A 118 1.60 -13.13 7.22
C TRP A 118 2.26 -11.89 6.58
N ALA A 119 3.58 -11.93 6.39
CA ALA A 119 4.33 -10.87 5.74
C ALA A 119 3.86 -10.60 4.31
N SER A 120 3.70 -11.68 3.53
CA SER A 120 3.15 -11.63 2.18
C SER A 120 1.75 -11.02 2.16
N ALA A 121 0.86 -11.49 3.03
CA ALA A 121 -0.52 -11.03 3.08
C ALA A 121 -0.62 -9.55 3.47
N THR A 122 0.19 -9.11 4.44
CA THR A 122 0.26 -7.71 4.87
C THR A 122 0.63 -6.79 3.71
N VAL A 123 1.73 -7.11 3.01
CA VAL A 123 2.23 -6.27 1.92
C VAL A 123 1.26 -6.32 0.73
N LEU A 124 0.81 -7.50 0.31
CA LEU A 124 -0.06 -7.64 -0.86
C LEU A 124 -1.43 -7.01 -0.66
N THR A 125 -2.02 -7.11 0.54
CA THR A 125 -3.27 -6.41 0.87
C THR A 125 -3.09 -4.89 0.75
N LEU A 126 -2.05 -4.33 1.37
CA LEU A 126 -1.75 -2.90 1.26
C LEU A 126 -1.54 -2.45 -0.19
N LEU A 127 -0.77 -3.21 -0.98
CA LEU A 127 -0.57 -2.93 -2.40
C LEU A 127 -1.89 -2.95 -3.18
N GLY A 128 -2.75 -3.93 -2.89
CA GLY A 128 -4.07 -4.01 -3.52
C GLY A 128 -4.98 -2.83 -3.17
N ASP A 129 -4.86 -2.27 -1.98
CA ASP A 129 -5.60 -1.07 -1.58
C ASP A 129 -5.05 0.18 -2.28
N HIS A 130 -3.72 0.26 -2.45
CA HIS A 130 -3.07 1.40 -3.12
C HIS A 130 -3.34 1.43 -4.63
N LEU A 131 -3.39 0.26 -5.26
CA LEU A 131 -3.69 0.11 -6.69
C LEU A 131 -5.18 0.31 -7.02
N GLY A 132 -6.05 0.15 -6.03
CA GLY A 132 -7.49 0.15 -6.23
C GLY A 132 -8.00 -1.15 -6.87
N ALA A 133 -9.33 -1.33 -6.84
CA ALA A 133 -9.97 -2.60 -7.19
C ALA A 133 -9.76 -3.02 -8.65
N ALA A 134 -9.77 -2.06 -9.60
CA ALA A 134 -9.66 -2.37 -11.03
C ALA A 134 -8.27 -2.93 -11.40
N VAL A 135 -7.21 -2.23 -11.00
CA VAL A 135 -5.82 -2.67 -11.27
C VAL A 135 -5.54 -3.97 -10.53
N THR A 136 -5.97 -4.08 -9.27
CA THR A 136 -5.71 -5.30 -8.52
C THR A 136 -6.49 -6.50 -9.06
N GLY A 137 -7.67 -6.29 -9.65
CA GLY A 137 -8.42 -7.33 -10.36
C GLY A 137 -7.59 -7.90 -11.52
N ARG A 138 -7.07 -7.03 -12.40
CA ARG A 138 -6.21 -7.46 -13.52
C ARG A 138 -4.93 -8.15 -13.04
N LEU A 139 -4.32 -7.64 -11.96
CA LEU A 139 -3.16 -8.26 -11.35
C LEU A 139 -3.47 -9.68 -10.86
N LEU A 140 -4.63 -9.90 -10.23
CA LEU A 140 -5.08 -11.21 -9.79
C LEU A 140 -5.40 -12.14 -10.96
N ASP A 141 -5.95 -11.63 -12.06
CA ASP A 141 -6.22 -12.39 -13.28
C ASP A 141 -4.93 -12.86 -13.97
N ALA A 142 -3.85 -12.09 -13.83
CA ALA A 142 -2.52 -12.44 -14.33
C ALA A 142 -1.75 -13.44 -13.42
N LEU A 143 -2.24 -13.68 -12.20
CA LEU A 143 -1.60 -14.55 -11.21
C LEU A 143 -2.34 -15.90 -11.09
N PRO A 144 -1.66 -16.97 -10.65
CA PRO A 144 -2.32 -18.25 -10.41
C PRO A 144 -3.40 -18.13 -9.32
N ARG A 145 -4.37 -19.05 -9.36
CA ARG A 145 -5.42 -19.13 -8.32
C ARG A 145 -4.82 -19.26 -6.91
N GLY A 146 -5.53 -18.75 -5.91
CA GLY A 146 -5.10 -18.70 -4.51
C GLY A 146 -4.39 -17.42 -4.09
N TYR A 147 -3.98 -16.54 -5.02
CA TYR A 147 -3.40 -15.24 -4.67
C TYR A 147 -4.41 -14.29 -4.02
N ALA A 148 -5.70 -14.39 -4.35
CA ALA A 148 -6.75 -13.52 -3.79
C ALA A 148 -6.71 -13.47 -2.25
N LEU A 149 -6.45 -14.63 -1.61
CA LEU A 149 -6.34 -14.74 -0.16
C LEU A 149 -5.14 -13.98 0.41
N LEU A 150 -4.04 -13.86 -0.33
CA LEU A 150 -2.89 -13.05 0.08
C LEU A 150 -3.16 -11.56 -0.08
N PHE A 151 -4.05 -11.16 -0.98
CA PHE A 151 -4.53 -9.78 -1.11
C PHE A 151 -5.66 -9.44 -0.11
N GLY A 152 -5.96 -10.32 0.85
CA GLY A 152 -7.05 -10.11 1.81
C GLY A 152 -8.44 -10.16 1.18
N ARG A 153 -8.56 -10.65 -0.07
CA ARG A 153 -9.84 -10.76 -0.77
C ARG A 153 -10.40 -12.17 -0.63
N ALA A 154 -11.72 -12.24 -0.48
CA ALA A 154 -12.43 -13.51 -0.56
C ALA A 154 -12.25 -14.10 -1.96
N GLU A 155 -11.78 -15.35 -2.02
CA GLU A 155 -11.72 -16.08 -3.28
C GLU A 155 -13.14 -16.54 -3.61
N LEU A 156 -13.88 -15.73 -4.36
CA LEU A 156 -15.16 -16.17 -4.91
C LEU A 156 -14.85 -17.19 -6.01
N THR A 157 -14.85 -18.46 -5.64
CA THR A 157 -14.92 -19.54 -6.60
C THR A 157 -16.24 -19.39 -7.33
N ALA A 158 -16.22 -18.90 -8.58
CA ALA A 158 -17.35 -19.11 -9.46
C ALA A 158 -17.47 -20.62 -9.62
N ALA A 159 -18.44 -21.21 -8.92
CA ALA A 159 -18.87 -22.57 -9.17
C ALA A 159 -19.36 -22.61 -10.62
N ALA A 160 -18.64 -23.33 -11.47
CA ALA A 160 -19.05 -23.74 -12.80
C ALA A 160 -18.71 -25.21 -12.95
#